data_AF-A0A7Y8IQF0-F1
#
_entry.id   AF-A0A7Y8IQF0-F1
#
_cell.length_a   1.000
_cell.length_b   1.000
_cell.length_c   1.000
_cell.angle_alpha   90.00
_cell.angle_beta   90.00
_cell.angle_gamma   90.00
#
_symmetry.space_group_name_H-M   'P 1'
#
loop_
_entity.id
_entity.type
_entity.pdbx_description
1 polymer ?
#
loop_
_entity_poly.entity_id
_entity_poly.type
_entity_poly.pdbx_seq_one_letter_code
_entity_poly.pdbx_strand_id
1 'polypeptide(L)'
;MLELECFFPINLFDLDGYEHAAVFSPHRPAWEALGQPLDDYLAARTEWRILTPLAAGVHVLEGPIAIGRNCRIEPGAVLRGPLVVGDGCEIRTGAYLRGGVLLGAGCVVGAHSELKRAILLDGAHAPHQNYVGDSVLGRHVNLGAGTILSNVKNMGREVSVRTGTSIFPTGRRKLGAILGDGCRTGCNTVLNPGVVMGPGCVTYPGVVLRSGYYPPRTLVKLRQSQQLESVDRLEGKE
;
A
#
# COMPACT_ATOMS: atom_id res chain seq x y z
N MET A 1 -15.06 -15.79 16.49
CA MET A 1 -13.60 -15.86 16.75
C MET A 1 -12.85 -16.24 15.48
N LEU A 2 -13.14 -17.40 14.87
CA LEU A 2 -12.45 -17.89 13.66
C LEU A 2 -12.44 -16.92 12.46
N GLU A 3 -13.50 -16.12 12.26
CA GLU A 3 -13.52 -15.15 11.15
C GLU A 3 -12.61 -13.93 11.35
N LEU A 4 -12.27 -13.58 12.59
CA LEU A 4 -11.42 -12.41 12.86
C LEU A 4 -9.93 -12.73 12.61
N GLU A 5 -9.54 -13.99 12.81
CA GLU A 5 -8.15 -14.44 12.68
C GLU A 5 -7.59 -14.23 11.28
N CYS A 6 -8.44 -14.25 10.24
CA CYS A 6 -8.02 -14.00 8.86
C CYS A 6 -7.43 -12.60 8.63
N PHE A 7 -7.62 -11.67 9.58
CA PHE A 7 -7.07 -10.32 9.53
C PHE A 7 -5.77 -10.16 10.30
N PHE A 8 -5.34 -11.18 11.03
CA PHE A 8 -4.17 -11.09 11.90
C PHE A 8 -2.88 -11.10 11.08
N PRO A 9 -1.86 -10.30 11.46
CA PRO A 9 -0.55 -10.28 10.79
C PRO A 9 0.04 -11.67 10.58
N ILE A 10 -0.06 -12.57 11.56
CA ILE A 10 0.47 -13.94 11.47
C ILE A 10 -0.15 -14.78 10.34
N ASN A 11 -1.33 -14.39 9.85
CA ASN A 11 -2.02 -15.06 8.75
C ASN A 11 -1.88 -14.33 7.41
N LEU A 12 -1.28 -13.15 7.40
CA LEU A 12 -1.15 -12.28 6.23
C LEU A 12 0.31 -12.06 5.81
N PHE A 13 1.23 -12.07 6.77
CA PHE A 13 2.62 -11.68 6.60
C PHE A 13 3.58 -12.65 7.29
N ASP A 14 4.63 -13.02 6.59
CA ASP A 14 5.88 -13.48 7.16
C ASP A 14 6.68 -12.25 7.65
N LEU A 15 6.75 -12.11 8.98
CA LEU A 15 7.47 -11.03 9.65
C LEU A 15 8.89 -11.43 10.07
N ASP A 16 9.33 -12.67 9.79
CA ASP A 16 10.65 -13.13 10.21
C ASP A 16 11.76 -12.33 9.50
N GLY A 17 12.68 -11.77 10.29
CA GLY A 17 13.74 -10.89 9.81
C GLY A 17 13.31 -9.50 9.32
N TYR A 18 12.02 -9.13 9.40
CA TYR A 18 11.58 -7.77 9.03
C TYR A 18 11.89 -6.76 10.15
N GLU A 19 12.66 -5.70 9.83
CA GLU A 19 13.15 -4.69 10.81
C GLU A 19 12.01 -4.09 11.66
N HIS A 20 10.86 -3.85 11.03
CA HIS A 20 9.75 -3.14 11.67
C HIS A 20 8.65 -4.06 12.18
N ALA A 21 8.92 -5.36 12.38
CA ALA A 21 7.93 -6.34 12.83
C ALA A 21 7.21 -5.94 14.12
N ALA A 22 7.89 -5.20 15.01
CA ALA A 22 7.35 -4.73 16.29
C ALA A 22 6.14 -3.78 16.18
N VAL A 23 5.88 -3.18 15.01
CA VAL A 23 4.66 -2.37 14.79
C VAL A 23 3.39 -3.22 14.76
N PHE A 24 3.52 -4.52 14.50
CA PHE A 24 2.41 -5.44 14.39
C PHE A 24 2.15 -6.19 15.69
N SER A 25 0.87 -6.31 16.05
CA SER A 25 0.41 -7.21 17.10
C SER A 25 -0.07 -8.53 16.48
N PRO A 26 0.57 -9.69 16.76
CA PRO A 26 0.33 -10.94 16.02
C PRO A 26 -1.12 -11.44 16.02
N HIS A 27 -1.88 -11.16 17.09
CA HIS A 27 -3.26 -11.62 17.27
C HIS A 27 -4.28 -10.47 17.30
N ARG A 28 -3.96 -9.38 16.60
CA ARG A 28 -4.85 -8.24 16.40
C ARG A 28 -5.00 -7.97 14.91
N PRO A 29 -6.08 -7.36 14.43
CA PRO A 29 -6.20 -7.04 13.02
C PRO A 29 -5.05 -6.18 12.51
N ALA A 30 -4.47 -6.54 11.37
CA ALA A 30 -3.27 -5.91 10.81
C ALA A 30 -3.42 -4.40 10.57
N TRP A 31 -4.64 -3.91 10.31
CA TRP A 31 -4.89 -2.47 10.13
C TRP A 31 -4.71 -1.64 11.40
N GLU A 32 -4.70 -2.25 12.59
CA GLU A 32 -4.39 -1.54 13.83
C GLU A 32 -2.97 -0.97 13.82
N ALA A 33 -2.02 -1.64 13.12
CA ALA A 33 -0.66 -1.17 12.97
C ALA A 33 -0.56 0.24 12.35
N LEU A 34 -1.52 0.65 11.52
CA LEU A 34 -1.53 1.97 10.86
C LEU A 34 -1.99 3.13 11.76
N GLY A 35 -2.35 2.85 13.02
CA GLY A 35 -2.80 3.84 14.01
C GLY A 35 -1.71 4.19 15.01
N GLN A 36 -2.10 4.23 16.28
CA GLN A 36 -1.23 4.52 17.41
C GLN A 36 0.05 3.66 17.42
N PRO A 37 0.03 2.35 17.10
CA PRO A 37 1.26 1.54 17.07
C PRO A 37 2.34 2.10 16.14
N LEU A 38 1.98 2.55 14.92
CA LEU A 38 2.93 3.18 14.00
C LEU A 38 3.40 4.54 14.52
N ASP A 39 2.50 5.35 15.06
CA ASP A 39 2.84 6.67 15.58
C ASP A 39 3.83 6.54 16.77
N ASP A 40 3.58 5.61 17.70
CA ASP A 40 4.46 5.30 18.82
C ASP A 40 5.81 4.73 18.37
N TYR A 41 5.79 3.78 17.42
CA TYR A 41 7.00 3.19 16.86
C TYR A 41 7.92 4.23 16.23
N LEU A 42 7.35 5.16 15.44
CA LEU A 42 8.10 6.26 14.84
C LEU A 42 8.58 7.27 15.90
N ALA A 43 7.75 7.60 16.89
CA ALA A 43 8.12 8.53 17.96
C ALA A 43 9.24 7.99 18.87
N ALA A 44 9.29 6.67 19.09
CA ALA A 44 10.31 6.01 19.89
C ALA A 44 11.67 5.90 19.19
N ARG A 45 11.74 6.14 17.87
CA ARG A 45 12.99 6.04 17.11
C ARG A 45 13.96 7.16 17.47
N THR A 46 15.14 6.78 17.94
CA THR A 46 16.21 7.71 18.34
C THR A 46 17.18 8.06 17.21
N GLU A 47 17.29 7.21 16.18
CA GLU A 47 18.24 7.40 15.08
C GLU A 47 17.57 7.75 13.75
N TRP A 48 17.83 8.96 13.29
CA TRP A 48 17.34 9.50 12.02
C TRP A 48 18.51 9.91 11.13
N ARG A 49 18.99 8.95 10.34
CA ARG A 49 20.18 9.12 9.47
C ARG A 49 19.85 8.76 8.04
N ILE A 50 20.40 9.55 7.13
CA ILE A 50 20.37 9.28 5.69
C ILE A 50 21.75 8.69 5.33
N LEU A 51 21.79 7.39 5.08
CA LEU A 51 23.01 6.62 4.84
C LEU A 51 23.32 6.44 3.34
N THR A 52 22.51 7.04 2.47
CA THR A 52 22.68 7.06 1.02
C THR A 52 22.80 8.51 0.55
N PRO A 53 23.76 8.86 -0.33
CA PRO A 53 23.82 10.19 -0.93
C PRO A 53 22.55 10.52 -1.72
N LEU A 54 22.00 11.71 -1.51
CA LEU A 54 20.84 12.18 -2.27
C LEU A 54 21.30 12.94 -3.51
N ALA A 55 20.71 12.61 -4.67
CA ALA A 55 20.94 13.36 -5.90
C ALA A 55 20.38 14.79 -5.79
N ALA A 56 20.96 15.72 -6.54
CA ALA A 56 20.40 17.06 -6.68
C ALA A 56 18.96 16.97 -7.22
N GLY A 57 18.04 17.73 -6.63
CA GLY A 57 16.61 17.71 -6.99
C GLY A 57 15.76 16.71 -6.20
N VAL A 58 16.32 15.94 -5.26
CA VAL A 58 15.51 15.25 -4.25
C VAL A 58 15.02 16.27 -3.23
N HIS A 59 13.70 16.34 -3.02
CA HIS A 59 13.08 17.28 -2.10
C HIS A 59 12.80 16.62 -0.76
N VAL A 60 13.64 16.92 0.23
CA VAL A 60 13.44 16.52 1.62
C VAL A 60 12.71 17.64 2.35
N LEU A 61 11.47 17.37 2.77
CA LEU A 61 10.61 18.31 3.49
C LEU A 61 10.72 18.08 5.01
N GLU A 62 9.83 18.73 5.77
CA GLU A 62 9.78 18.65 7.23
C GLU A 62 9.55 17.23 7.78
N GLY A 63 9.92 17.07 9.05
CA GLY A 63 9.79 15.81 9.79
C GLY A 63 11.04 14.94 9.71
N PRO A 64 11.20 13.99 10.64
CA PRO A 64 12.40 13.18 10.73
C PRO A 64 12.41 12.10 9.64
N ILE A 65 13.57 11.88 9.02
CA ILE A 65 13.73 10.96 7.88
C ILE A 65 14.97 10.08 8.07
N ALA A 66 14.78 8.76 7.94
CA ALA A 66 15.84 7.77 7.99
C ALA A 66 15.87 7.01 6.66
N ILE A 67 17.04 6.89 6.05
CA ILE A 67 17.23 6.20 4.77
C ILE A 67 18.44 5.30 4.88
N GLY A 68 18.23 4.02 4.57
CA GLY A 68 19.23 2.97 4.57
C GLY A 68 20.32 3.16 3.52
N ARG A 69 21.20 2.17 3.44
CA ARG A 69 22.32 2.11 2.50
C ARG A 69 21.86 1.62 1.13
N ASN A 70 22.64 1.95 0.10
CA ASN A 70 22.45 1.45 -1.26
C ASN A 70 21.07 1.77 -1.87
N CYS A 71 20.40 2.80 -1.37
CA CYS A 71 19.14 3.25 -1.95
C CYS A 71 19.41 4.03 -3.25
N ARG A 72 18.43 4.03 -4.15
CA ARG A 72 18.41 4.95 -5.30
C ARG A 72 17.23 5.87 -5.14
N ILE A 73 17.50 7.17 -5.00
CA ILE A 73 16.47 8.19 -4.89
C ILE A 73 16.68 9.18 -6.03
N GLU A 74 15.73 9.19 -6.96
CA GLU A 74 15.83 9.96 -8.19
C GLU A 74 15.42 11.43 -7.98
N PRO A 75 15.97 12.36 -8.77
CA PRO A 75 15.54 13.75 -8.77
C PRO A 75 14.02 13.90 -8.97
N GLY A 76 13.42 14.85 -8.26
CA GLY A 76 11.98 15.11 -8.26
C GLY A 76 11.18 14.29 -7.24
N ALA A 77 11.80 13.32 -6.55
CA ALA A 77 11.16 12.65 -5.41
C ALA A 77 10.94 13.64 -4.25
N VAL A 78 9.76 13.56 -3.61
CA VAL A 78 9.37 14.41 -2.47
C VAL A 78 9.17 13.54 -1.23
N LEU A 79 9.98 13.79 -0.20
CA LEU A 79 10.02 13.01 1.03
C LEU A 79 9.61 13.89 2.21
N ARG A 80 8.52 13.54 2.91
CA ARG A 80 8.06 14.25 4.12
C ARG A 80 7.97 13.28 5.30
N GLY A 81 8.65 13.62 6.39
CA GLY A 81 8.69 12.79 7.58
C GLY A 81 7.37 12.76 8.37
N PRO A 82 7.25 11.84 9.35
CA PRO A 82 8.19 10.77 9.66
C PRO A 82 8.23 9.70 8.56
N LEU A 83 9.44 9.32 8.13
CA LEU A 83 9.68 8.38 7.03
C LEU A 83 10.92 7.52 7.32
N VAL A 84 10.77 6.21 7.22
CA VAL A 84 11.88 5.25 7.29
C VAL A 84 11.93 4.46 5.99
N VAL A 85 13.10 4.44 5.36
CA VAL A 85 13.39 3.73 4.12
C VAL A 85 14.51 2.71 4.40
N GLY A 86 14.21 1.42 4.28
CA GLY A 86 15.18 0.35 4.44
C GLY A 86 16.24 0.30 3.35
N ASP A 87 17.24 -0.55 3.54
CA ASP A 87 18.37 -0.70 2.61
C ASP A 87 17.93 -1.13 1.21
N GLY A 88 18.61 -0.65 0.18
CA GLY A 88 18.39 -1.08 -1.21
C GLY A 88 17.09 -0.61 -1.86
N CYS A 89 16.33 0.30 -1.22
CA CYS A 89 15.09 0.80 -1.79
C CYS A 89 15.31 1.69 -3.02
N GLU A 90 14.34 1.68 -3.92
CA GLU A 90 14.26 2.60 -5.05
C GLU A 90 13.07 3.56 -4.90
N ILE A 91 13.34 4.86 -4.95
CA ILE A 91 12.34 5.92 -4.96
C ILE A 91 12.54 6.73 -6.23
N ARG A 92 11.58 6.64 -7.17
CA ARG A 92 11.71 7.22 -8.51
C ARG A 92 11.18 8.64 -8.57
N THR A 93 11.45 9.28 -9.70
CA THR A 93 11.06 10.67 -9.98
C THR A 93 9.56 10.90 -9.75
N GLY A 94 9.22 12.03 -9.12
CA GLY A 94 7.84 12.41 -8.83
C GLY A 94 7.14 11.56 -7.77
N ALA A 95 7.80 10.58 -7.15
CA ALA A 95 7.25 9.88 -6.01
C ALA A 95 7.02 10.84 -4.83
N TYR A 96 5.91 10.67 -4.10
CA TYR A 96 5.59 11.48 -2.93
C TYR A 96 5.31 10.61 -1.71
N LEU A 97 6.19 10.66 -0.71
CA LEU A 97 6.08 9.87 0.52
C LEU A 97 5.78 10.81 1.70
N ARG A 98 4.74 10.50 2.50
CA ARG A 98 4.34 11.37 3.62
C ARG A 98 3.56 10.67 4.73
N GLY A 99 3.48 11.34 5.88
CA GLY A 99 2.47 11.04 6.90
C GLY A 99 2.65 9.72 7.63
N GLY A 100 3.90 9.30 7.85
CA GLY A 100 4.26 8.06 8.54
C GLY A 100 4.41 6.90 7.56
N VAL A 101 5.57 6.76 6.92
CA VAL A 101 5.82 5.66 5.97
C VAL A 101 6.98 4.82 6.45
N LEU A 102 6.81 3.49 6.41
CA LEU A 102 7.85 2.50 6.64
C LEU A 102 8.02 1.68 5.36
N LEU A 103 9.24 1.67 4.81
CA LEU A 103 9.62 0.78 3.71
C LEU A 103 10.64 -0.22 4.22
N GLY A 104 10.35 -1.51 4.10
CA GLY A 104 11.32 -2.59 4.29
C GLY A 104 12.41 -2.58 3.22
N ALA A 105 13.36 -3.51 3.34
CA ALA A 105 14.49 -3.57 2.42
C ALA A 105 14.03 -3.87 0.97
N GLY A 106 14.69 -3.24 0.00
CA GLY A 106 14.46 -3.50 -1.43
C GLY A 106 13.08 -3.09 -1.96
N CYS A 107 12.32 -2.25 -1.25
CA CYS A 107 11.04 -1.74 -1.75
C CYS A 107 11.23 -0.82 -2.96
N VAL A 108 10.19 -0.73 -3.80
CA VAL A 108 10.16 0.19 -4.94
C VAL A 108 8.95 1.11 -4.83
N VAL A 109 9.20 2.41 -4.73
CA VAL A 109 8.18 3.46 -4.89
C VAL A 109 8.49 4.19 -6.19
N GLY A 110 7.75 3.85 -7.23
CA GLY A 110 8.11 4.29 -8.57
C GLY A 110 7.48 5.60 -9.00
N ALA A 111 7.57 5.88 -10.31
CA ALA A 111 7.35 7.22 -10.81
C ALA A 111 5.91 7.69 -10.58
N HIS A 112 5.78 8.89 -10.00
CA HIS A 112 4.50 9.50 -9.63
C HIS A 112 3.61 8.65 -8.71
N SER A 113 4.19 7.70 -7.95
CA SER A 113 3.47 6.99 -6.90
C SER A 113 3.43 7.83 -5.62
N GLU A 114 2.26 7.88 -4.96
CA GLU A 114 2.09 8.52 -3.66
C GLU A 114 1.86 7.47 -2.57
N LEU A 115 2.69 7.51 -1.53
CA LEU A 115 2.50 6.76 -0.29
C LEU A 115 2.14 7.72 0.84
N LYS A 116 1.08 7.39 1.56
CA LYS A 116 0.62 8.16 2.69
C LYS A 116 0.19 7.25 3.83
N ARG A 117 0.88 7.30 4.97
CA ARG A 117 0.60 6.43 6.11
C ARG A 117 0.60 4.95 5.68
N ALA A 118 1.76 4.44 5.29
CA ALA A 118 1.85 3.13 4.65
C ALA A 118 3.01 2.31 5.21
N ILE A 119 2.82 1.00 5.31
CA ILE A 119 3.85 0.04 5.71
C ILE A 119 4.04 -0.93 4.54
N LEU A 120 5.21 -0.93 3.95
CA LEU A 120 5.62 -1.86 2.90
C LEU A 120 6.67 -2.80 3.51
N LEU A 121 6.39 -4.10 3.54
CA LEU A 121 7.36 -5.12 3.93
C LEU A 121 8.38 -5.33 2.80
N ASP A 122 9.43 -6.09 3.10
CA ASP A 122 10.58 -6.28 2.21
C ASP A 122 10.18 -6.67 0.77
N GLY A 123 10.78 -5.98 -0.20
CA GLY A 123 10.55 -6.22 -1.63
C GLY A 123 9.15 -5.86 -2.13
N ALA A 124 8.33 -5.11 -1.39
CA ALA A 124 7.03 -4.63 -1.88
C ALA A 124 7.18 -3.47 -2.89
N HIS A 125 6.44 -3.53 -3.99
CA HIS A 125 6.57 -2.61 -5.11
C HIS A 125 5.25 -1.86 -5.40
N ALA A 126 5.33 -0.53 -5.43
CA ALA A 126 4.34 0.42 -5.96
C ALA A 126 4.96 1.24 -7.11
N PRO A 127 5.26 0.60 -8.27
CA PRO A 127 6.24 1.09 -9.22
C PRO A 127 5.76 2.15 -10.22
N HIS A 128 4.45 2.33 -10.42
CA HIS A 128 3.96 3.17 -11.53
C HIS A 128 2.61 3.82 -11.19
N GLN A 129 2.63 5.14 -10.91
CA GLN A 129 1.41 5.95 -10.70
C GLN A 129 0.43 5.31 -9.70
N ASN A 130 0.96 4.74 -8.62
CA ASN A 130 0.15 4.09 -7.60
C ASN A 130 -0.23 5.09 -6.50
N TYR A 131 -1.40 4.93 -5.91
CA TYR A 131 -1.75 5.60 -4.65
C TYR A 131 -1.91 4.55 -3.55
N VAL A 132 -1.11 4.67 -2.50
CA VAL A 132 -1.07 3.76 -1.34
C VAL A 132 -1.32 4.59 -0.06
N GLY A 133 -2.60 4.77 0.27
CA GLY A 133 -3.03 5.50 1.46
C GLY A 133 -3.48 4.58 2.59
N ASP A 134 -3.03 4.80 3.82
CA ASP A 134 -3.46 4.07 5.02
C ASP A 134 -3.48 2.54 4.78
N SER A 135 -2.38 1.97 4.30
CA SER A 135 -2.33 0.60 3.75
C SER A 135 -1.10 -0.19 4.21
N VAL A 136 -1.21 -1.51 4.20
CA VAL A 136 -0.09 -2.43 4.45
C VAL A 136 0.10 -3.33 3.24
N LEU A 137 1.33 -3.40 2.74
CA LEU A 137 1.73 -4.29 1.65
C LEU A 137 2.73 -5.31 2.23
N GLY A 138 2.39 -6.59 2.14
CA GLY A 138 3.23 -7.71 2.55
C GLY A 138 4.48 -7.87 1.68
N ARG A 139 5.31 -8.87 2.04
CA ARG A 139 6.54 -9.18 1.32
C ARG A 139 6.26 -9.47 -0.15
N HIS A 140 7.09 -8.92 -1.02
CA HIS A 140 7.02 -9.18 -2.47
C HIS A 140 5.65 -8.90 -3.11
N VAL A 141 4.84 -8.02 -2.51
CA VAL A 141 3.64 -7.50 -3.16
C VAL A 141 4.04 -6.67 -4.38
N ASN A 142 3.29 -6.81 -5.48
CA ASN A 142 3.54 -6.02 -6.69
C ASN A 142 2.25 -5.37 -7.20
N LEU A 143 2.21 -4.04 -7.17
CA LEU A 143 1.09 -3.30 -7.71
C LEU A 143 1.25 -3.07 -9.22
N GLY A 144 0.24 -3.44 -10.00
CA GLY A 144 0.15 -3.05 -11.40
C GLY A 144 0.07 -1.53 -11.56
N ALA A 145 0.49 -1.02 -12.71
CA ALA A 145 0.48 0.41 -12.99
C ALA A 145 -0.92 1.01 -12.83
N GLY A 146 -1.02 2.18 -12.19
CA GLY A 146 -2.30 2.84 -11.93
C GLY A 146 -3.19 2.13 -10.91
N THR A 147 -2.67 1.15 -10.15
CA THR A 147 -3.43 0.56 -9.03
C THR A 147 -3.64 1.59 -7.92
N ILE A 148 -4.90 1.75 -7.47
CA ILE A 148 -5.31 2.73 -6.46
C ILE A 148 -5.86 2.03 -5.22
N LEU A 149 -5.28 2.29 -4.06
CA LEU A 149 -5.75 1.84 -2.76
C LEU A 149 -6.50 3.01 -2.11
N SER A 150 -7.80 3.11 -2.40
CA SER A 150 -8.64 4.18 -1.87
C SER A 150 -8.82 4.00 -0.36
N ASN A 151 -8.58 5.07 0.41
CA ASN A 151 -8.55 4.99 1.86
C ASN A 151 -9.71 5.70 2.57
N VAL A 152 -10.66 6.30 1.85
CA VAL A 152 -11.80 6.99 2.47
C VAL A 152 -13.10 6.64 1.76
N LYS A 153 -14.16 6.39 2.55
CA LYS A 153 -15.52 6.24 2.01
C LYS A 153 -16.04 7.63 1.62
N ASN A 154 -16.71 7.75 0.47
CA ASN A 154 -17.27 9.03 0.02
C ASN A 154 -18.26 9.66 1.02
N MET A 155 -18.99 8.83 1.77
CA MET A 155 -19.90 9.30 2.82
C MET A 155 -19.18 9.66 4.14
N GLY A 156 -17.85 9.60 4.19
CA GLY A 156 -17.03 9.98 5.34
C GLY A 156 -17.15 9.07 6.58
N ARG A 157 -17.94 7.99 6.51
CA ARG A 157 -18.15 7.04 7.60
C ARG A 157 -16.93 6.17 7.87
N GLU A 158 -16.89 5.58 9.05
CA GLU A 158 -15.91 4.57 9.44
C GLU A 158 -15.78 3.45 8.39
N VAL A 159 -14.55 3.02 8.12
CA VAL A 159 -14.25 1.87 7.26
C VAL A 159 -14.59 0.59 8.02
N SER A 160 -15.16 -0.36 7.30
CA SER A 160 -15.51 -1.68 7.84
C SER A 160 -15.16 -2.73 6.81
N VAL A 161 -14.71 -3.89 7.27
CA VAL A 161 -14.31 -5.04 6.44
C VAL A 161 -15.42 -6.10 6.54
N ARG A 162 -15.77 -6.72 5.41
CA ARG A 162 -16.83 -7.75 5.33
C ARG A 162 -16.23 -9.14 5.11
N THR A 163 -16.70 -10.14 5.85
CA THR A 163 -16.43 -11.57 5.59
C THR A 163 -17.74 -12.33 5.66
N GLY A 164 -18.15 -12.99 4.57
CA GLY A 164 -19.45 -13.68 4.54
C GLY A 164 -20.60 -12.74 4.92
N THR A 165 -21.32 -13.07 5.99
CA THR A 165 -22.41 -12.25 6.55
C THR A 165 -21.97 -11.26 7.62
N SER A 166 -20.72 -11.34 8.07
CA SER A 166 -20.18 -10.54 9.17
C SER A 166 -19.58 -9.22 8.68
N ILE A 167 -19.71 -8.18 9.51
CA ILE A 167 -19.15 -6.85 9.28
C ILE A 167 -18.28 -6.50 10.47
N PHE A 168 -17.01 -6.18 10.22
CA PHE A 168 -16.02 -5.80 11.22
C PHE A 168 -15.72 -4.30 11.10
N PRO A 169 -16.14 -3.48 12.08
CA PRO A 169 -15.68 -2.10 12.20
C PRO A 169 -14.17 -2.07 12.42
N THR A 170 -13.49 -1.07 11.85
CA THR A 170 -12.02 -0.97 11.92
C THR A 170 -11.55 0.01 12.99
N GLY A 171 -12.46 0.83 13.53
CA GLY A 171 -12.16 1.99 14.34
C GLY A 171 -11.58 3.17 13.55
N ARG A 172 -11.49 3.07 12.22
CA ARG A 172 -10.78 4.04 11.38
C ARG A 172 -11.70 4.72 10.38
N ARG A 173 -11.64 6.05 10.32
CA ARG A 173 -12.22 6.81 9.19
C ARG A 173 -11.45 6.60 7.89
N LYS A 174 -10.13 6.34 7.99
CA LYS A 174 -9.27 6.08 6.84
C LYS A 174 -8.56 4.74 6.97
N LEU A 175 -8.75 3.91 5.96
CA LEU A 175 -8.08 2.63 5.78
C LEU A 175 -8.16 2.28 4.30
N GLY A 176 -7.02 2.09 3.65
CA GLY A 176 -6.92 1.63 2.28
C GLY A 176 -7.08 0.12 2.20
N ALA A 177 -6.00 -0.58 1.86
CA ALA A 177 -5.98 -2.03 1.73
C ALA A 177 -4.88 -2.69 2.58
N ILE A 178 -5.12 -3.93 2.95
CA ILE A 178 -4.14 -4.82 3.59
C ILE A 178 -3.88 -5.96 2.61
N LEU A 179 -2.68 -6.01 2.04
CA LEU A 179 -2.31 -6.99 1.02
C LEU A 179 -1.29 -7.96 1.61
N GLY A 180 -1.68 -9.22 1.82
CA GLY A 180 -0.78 -10.26 2.31
C GLY A 180 0.36 -10.55 1.33
N ASP A 181 1.32 -11.35 1.79
CA ASP A 181 2.55 -11.61 1.05
C ASP A 181 2.30 -12.16 -0.36
N GLY A 182 3.11 -11.69 -1.31
CA GLY A 182 3.09 -12.14 -2.70
C GLY A 182 1.83 -11.74 -3.48
N CYS A 183 0.96 -10.88 -2.94
CA CYS A 183 -0.19 -10.36 -3.69
C CYS A 183 0.26 -9.58 -4.93
N ARG A 184 -0.50 -9.70 -6.03
CA ARG A 184 -0.24 -8.97 -7.28
C ARG A 184 -1.51 -8.33 -7.80
N THR A 185 -1.46 -7.06 -8.18
CA THR A 185 -2.61 -6.42 -8.82
C THR A 185 -2.36 -6.21 -10.32
N GLY A 186 -3.39 -6.40 -11.13
CA GLY A 186 -3.37 -5.98 -12.52
C GLY A 186 -3.41 -4.46 -12.65
N CYS A 187 -2.97 -3.92 -13.80
CA CYS A 187 -2.99 -2.48 -14.05
C CYS A 187 -4.40 -1.90 -13.88
N ASN A 188 -4.49 -0.68 -13.36
CA ASN A 188 -5.74 0.02 -13.08
C ASN A 188 -6.71 -0.76 -12.18
N THR A 189 -6.21 -1.64 -11.30
CA THR A 189 -7.02 -2.22 -10.23
C THR A 189 -7.37 -1.14 -9.21
N VAL A 190 -8.62 -1.09 -8.79
CA VAL A 190 -9.06 -0.22 -7.68
C VAL A 190 -9.43 -1.08 -6.48
N LEU A 191 -8.80 -0.83 -5.34
CA LEU A 191 -9.15 -1.44 -4.07
C LEU A 191 -9.91 -0.42 -3.24
N ASN A 192 -11.19 -0.71 -2.94
CA ASN A 192 -11.99 0.16 -2.08
C ASN A 192 -11.49 0.14 -0.62
N PRO A 193 -11.85 1.14 0.20
CA PRO A 193 -11.45 1.18 1.60
C PRO A 193 -11.87 -0.08 2.36
N GLY A 194 -10.92 -0.74 3.03
CA GLY A 194 -11.15 -1.95 3.81
C GLY A 194 -11.05 -3.25 3.02
N VAL A 195 -10.37 -3.27 1.87
CA VAL A 195 -10.01 -4.53 1.21
C VAL A 195 -8.87 -5.22 1.98
N VAL A 196 -9.05 -6.50 2.30
CA VAL A 196 -8.00 -7.36 2.85
C VAL A 196 -7.81 -8.54 1.90
N MET A 197 -6.63 -8.67 1.30
CA MET A 197 -6.27 -9.80 0.45
C MET A 197 -5.31 -10.71 1.21
N GLY A 198 -5.66 -11.99 1.33
CA GLY A 198 -4.77 -13.00 1.90
C GLY A 198 -3.54 -13.26 1.01
N PRO A 199 -2.52 -13.97 1.51
CA PRO A 199 -1.29 -14.20 0.76
C PRO A 199 -1.51 -14.81 -0.63
N GLY A 200 -0.75 -14.32 -1.62
CA GLY A 200 -0.74 -14.83 -2.99
C GLY A 200 -1.99 -14.52 -3.82
N CYS A 201 -2.85 -13.58 -3.39
CA CYS A 201 -3.98 -13.17 -4.21
C CYS A 201 -3.55 -12.39 -5.46
N VAL A 202 -4.31 -12.52 -6.54
CA VAL A 202 -4.03 -11.85 -7.82
C VAL A 202 -5.29 -11.16 -8.34
N THR A 203 -5.15 -9.98 -8.93
CA THR A 203 -6.23 -9.36 -9.72
C THR A 203 -5.86 -9.26 -11.19
N TYR A 204 -6.83 -9.39 -12.08
CA TYR A 204 -6.67 -8.97 -13.47
C TYR A 204 -6.75 -7.44 -13.60
N PRO A 205 -6.30 -6.88 -14.73
CA PRO A 205 -6.42 -5.44 -14.97
C PRO A 205 -7.86 -4.93 -14.89
N GLY A 206 -8.04 -3.69 -14.44
CA GLY A 206 -9.32 -2.98 -14.45
C GLY A 206 -10.37 -3.47 -13.44
N VAL A 207 -10.02 -4.38 -12.52
CA VAL A 207 -10.95 -4.88 -11.52
C VAL A 207 -11.13 -3.87 -10.38
N VAL A 208 -12.37 -3.70 -9.92
CA VAL A 208 -12.70 -2.94 -8.70
C VAL A 208 -13.06 -3.90 -7.58
N LEU A 209 -12.21 -4.00 -6.54
CA LEU A 209 -12.46 -4.82 -5.37
C LEU A 209 -13.36 -4.06 -4.38
N ARG A 210 -14.37 -4.74 -3.85
CA ARG A 210 -15.24 -4.20 -2.80
C ARG A 210 -14.59 -4.43 -1.44
N SER A 211 -14.91 -3.58 -0.46
CA SER A 211 -14.47 -3.82 0.92
C SER A 211 -14.82 -5.24 1.36
N GLY A 212 -13.84 -5.94 1.93
CA GLY A 212 -13.99 -7.32 2.36
C GLY A 212 -12.69 -8.11 2.33
N TYR A 213 -12.80 -9.34 2.82
CA TYR A 213 -11.71 -10.31 2.80
C TYR A 213 -11.73 -11.15 1.52
N TYR A 214 -10.56 -11.29 0.91
CA TYR A 214 -10.30 -12.17 -0.22
C TYR A 214 -9.35 -13.28 0.27
N PRO A 215 -9.78 -14.55 0.31
CA PRO A 215 -8.99 -15.65 0.85
C PRO A 215 -7.65 -15.85 0.12
N PRO A 216 -6.64 -16.48 0.75
CA PRO A 216 -5.32 -16.64 0.15
C PRO A 216 -5.39 -17.36 -1.20
N ARG A 217 -4.49 -17.01 -2.11
CA ARG A 217 -4.38 -17.60 -3.47
C ARG A 217 -5.65 -17.45 -4.32
N THR A 218 -6.41 -16.39 -4.11
CA THR A 218 -7.59 -16.08 -4.93
C THR A 218 -7.23 -15.24 -6.15
N LEU A 219 -7.73 -15.63 -7.33
CA LEU A 219 -7.70 -14.80 -8.54
C LEU A 219 -9.03 -14.04 -8.69
N VAL A 220 -8.98 -12.70 -8.66
CA VAL A 220 -10.12 -11.83 -8.92
C VAL A 220 -10.06 -11.33 -10.37
N LYS A 221 -11.03 -11.75 -11.18
CA LYS A 221 -11.17 -11.32 -12.59
C LYS A 221 -12.62 -11.02 -12.92
N LEU A 222 -12.81 -10.19 -13.94
CA LEU A 222 -14.14 -9.87 -14.49
C LEU A 222 -14.33 -10.58 -15.82
N ARG A 223 -15.59 -10.88 -16.14
CA ARG A 223 -16.02 -11.28 -17.48
C ARG A 223 -16.84 -10.13 -18.05
N GLN A 224 -16.25 -9.39 -18.97
CA GLN A 224 -16.89 -8.27 -19.66
C GLN A 224 -17.24 -8.69 -21.08
N SER A 225 -18.39 -8.24 -21.58
CA SER A 225 -18.75 -8.33 -22.98
C SER A 225 -18.59 -6.96 -23.59
N GLN A 226 -17.76 -6.84 -24.64
CA GLN A 226 -17.64 -5.59 -25.38
C GLN A 226 -18.89 -5.39 -26.22
N GLN A 227 -19.48 -4.20 -26.15
CA GLN A 227 -20.50 -3.75 -27.09
C GLN A 227 -19.79 -2.97 -28.20
N LEU A 228 -20.07 -3.35 -29.44
CA LEU A 228 -19.56 -2.67 -30.63
C LEU A 228 -20.74 -1.95 -31.27
N GLU A 229 -20.64 -0.63 -31.39
CA GLU A 229 -21.64 0.20 -32.06
C GLU A 229 -20.97 1.00 -33.18
N SER A 230 -21.62 1.12 -34.33
CA SER A 230 -21.20 2.01 -35.41
C SER A 230 -21.50 3.45 -35.02
N VAL A 231 -20.52 4.35 -35.21
CA VAL A 231 -20.67 5.78 -34.91
C VAL A 231 -20.53 6.59 -36.18
N ASP A 232 -21.66 7.03 -36.75
CA ASP A 232 -21.70 7.81 -37.99
C ASP A 232 -21.36 9.31 -37.77
N ARG A 233 -21.13 9.74 -36.52
CA ARG A 233 -20.92 11.15 -36.14
C ARG A 233 -19.46 11.62 -36.11
N LEU A 234 -18.50 10.81 -36.54
CA LEU A 234 -17.09 11.19 -36.60
C LEU A 234 -16.64 11.69 -37.99
N GLU A 235 -17.52 11.69 -39.00
CA GLU A 235 -17.21 12.15 -40.36
C GLU A 235 -17.31 13.68 -40.57
N GLY A 236 -17.19 14.50 -39.52
CA GLY A 236 -17.29 15.95 -39.72
C GLY A 236 -16.78 16.78 -38.55
N LYS A 237 -15.46 16.93 -38.46
CA LYS A 237 -14.77 18.16 -38.02
C LYS A 237 -13.42 18.24 -38.70
N GLU A 238 -13.36 18.97 -39.82
CA GLU A 238 -12.15 19.72 -40.21
C GLU A 238 -11.79 20.73 -39.11
#